data_AF-A0A0P9HE91-F1
#
_entry.id   AF-A0A0P9HE91-F1
#
_cell.length_a   1.000
_cell.length_b   1.000
_cell.length_c   1.000
_cell.angle_alpha   90.00
_cell.angle_beta   90.00
_cell.angle_gamma   90.00
#
_symmetry.space_group_name_H-M   'P 1'
#
loop_
_entity.id
_entity.type
_entity.pdbx_description
1 polymer ?
#
loop_
_entity_poly.entity_id
_entity_poly.type
_entity_poly.pdbx_seq_one_letter_code
_entity_poly.pdbx_strand_id
1 'polypeptide(L)'
;SHPFFSLRTAFVSIENSLGLEEDAPEFAGVGEAYLAPWAREMGMDRLRAAFALALRLAPLCGAFSWAATVRSLPHALRADYNIQVPSLLQEFLSNADRI
;
A
#
# COMPACT_ATOMS: atom_id res chain seq x y z
N SER A 1 0.46 11.97 6.79
CA SER A 1 0.42 10.50 6.68
C SER A 1 1.84 10.01 6.55
N HIS A 2 2.28 9.01 7.34
CA HIS A 2 3.63 8.46 7.17
C HIS A 2 3.76 7.93 5.74
N PRO A 3 4.87 8.17 5.02
CA PRO A 3 4.97 7.90 3.58
C PRO A 3 4.95 6.41 3.20
N PHE A 4 4.88 5.50 4.18
CA PHE A 4 4.81 4.05 3.93
C PHE A 4 3.49 3.61 3.30
N PHE A 5 2.37 4.24 3.66
CA PHE A 5 1.05 3.77 3.20
C PHE A 5 0.83 3.99 1.70
N SER A 6 1.43 5.04 1.13
CA SER A 6 1.43 5.28 -0.32
C SER A 6 2.38 4.39 -1.09
N LEU A 7 3.33 3.70 -0.43
CA LEU A 7 4.29 2.87 -1.12
C LEU A 7 3.65 1.61 -1.72
N ARG A 8 2.56 1.10 -1.10
CA ARG A 8 1.74 0.03 -1.71
C ARG A 8 1.21 0.44 -3.08
N THR A 9 0.78 1.69 -3.26
CA THR A 9 0.36 2.19 -4.59
C THR A 9 1.51 2.20 -5.58
N ALA A 10 2.71 2.56 -5.14
CA ALA A 10 3.90 2.49 -6.00
C ALA A 10 4.23 1.05 -6.40
N PHE A 11 4.14 0.09 -5.47
CA PHE A 11 4.36 -1.33 -5.76
C PHE A 11 3.35 -1.87 -6.76
N VAL A 12 2.05 -1.65 -6.54
CA VAL A 12 1.01 -2.03 -7.51
C VAL A 12 1.20 -1.35 -8.86
N SER A 13 1.69 -0.11 -8.91
CA SER A 13 2.02 0.54 -10.18
C SER A 13 3.19 -0.16 -10.89
N ILE A 14 4.21 -0.60 -10.16
CA ILE A 14 5.38 -1.30 -10.69
C ILE A 14 4.96 -2.70 -11.16
N GLU A 15 4.19 -3.45 -10.37
CA GLU A 15 3.60 -4.76 -10.72
C GLU A 15 2.90 -4.67 -12.07
N ASN A 16 1.95 -3.74 -12.20
CA ASN A 16 1.16 -3.59 -13.42
C ASN A 16 1.98 -3.09 -14.61
N SER A 17 2.93 -2.18 -14.39
CA SER A 17 3.73 -1.60 -15.49
C SER A 17 4.77 -2.58 -16.04
N LEU A 18 5.31 -3.45 -15.19
CA LEU A 18 6.38 -4.38 -15.53
C LEU A 18 5.90 -5.84 -15.67
N GLY A 19 4.63 -6.12 -15.35
CA GLY A 19 4.07 -7.47 -15.38
C GLY A 19 4.68 -8.39 -14.32
N LEU A 20 4.97 -7.85 -13.13
CA LEU A 20 5.55 -8.60 -12.01
C LEU A 20 4.46 -9.15 -11.09
N GLU A 21 4.76 -10.29 -10.47
CA GLU A 21 3.94 -10.88 -9.40
C GLU A 21 4.03 -10.07 -8.10
N GLU A 22 3.00 -10.14 -7.24
CA GLU A 22 2.86 -9.37 -5.99
C GLU A 22 4.06 -9.53 -5.02
N ASP A 23 4.72 -10.70 -5.04
CA ASP A 23 5.86 -11.03 -4.18
C ASP A 23 7.18 -11.18 -4.97
N ALA A 24 7.30 -10.52 -6.13
CA ALA A 24 8.50 -10.59 -6.94
C ALA A 24 9.75 -10.13 -6.14
N PRO A 25 10.88 -10.84 -6.23
CA PRO A 25 12.08 -10.55 -5.43
C PRO A 25 12.63 -9.13 -5.65
N GLU A 26 12.34 -8.50 -6.79
CA GLU A 26 12.65 -7.12 -7.11
C GLU A 26 12.07 -6.13 -6.07
N PHE A 27 10.90 -6.42 -5.50
CA PHE A 27 10.27 -5.55 -4.49
C PHE A 27 11.04 -5.50 -3.17
N ALA A 28 11.78 -6.56 -2.81
CA ALA A 28 12.63 -6.54 -1.63
C ALA A 28 13.74 -5.47 -1.78
N GLY A 29 14.32 -5.36 -2.98
CA GLY A 29 15.33 -4.34 -3.28
C GLY A 29 14.76 -2.92 -3.26
N VAL A 30 13.55 -2.72 -3.81
CA VAL A 30 12.87 -1.42 -3.78
C VAL A 30 12.53 -1.01 -2.35
N GLY A 31 12.03 -1.94 -1.53
CA GLY A 31 11.75 -1.71 -0.12
C GLY A 31 13.00 -1.30 0.67
N GLU A 32 14.10 -2.03 0.53
CA GLU A 32 15.37 -1.69 1.18
C GLU A 32 15.90 -0.31 0.74
N ALA A 33 15.90 -0.05 -0.57
CA ALA A 33 16.33 1.23 -1.12
C ALA A 33 15.47 2.39 -0.62
N TYR A 34 14.16 2.15 -0.50
CA TYR A 34 13.24 3.09 0.09
C TYR A 34 13.60 3.35 1.56
N LEU A 35 13.83 2.32 2.38
CA LEU A 35 14.10 2.47 3.82
C LEU A 35 15.46 3.09 4.18
N ALA A 36 16.47 2.91 3.34
CA ALA A 36 17.85 3.33 3.59
C ALA A 36 18.05 4.78 4.10
N PRO A 37 17.34 5.80 3.59
CA PRO A 37 17.51 7.18 4.04
C PRO A 37 17.14 7.41 5.52
N TRP A 38 16.23 6.61 6.07
CA TRP A 38 15.77 6.75 7.47
C TRP A 38 16.54 5.85 8.46
N ALA A 39 17.46 5.02 7.94
CA ALA A 39 18.16 4.03 8.75
C ALA A 39 19.07 4.68 9.81
N ARG A 40 19.50 5.93 9.57
CA ARG A 40 20.35 6.69 10.49
C ARG A 40 19.63 7.03 11.80
N GLU A 41 18.32 7.24 11.76
CA GLU A 41 17.53 7.71 12.90
C GLU A 41 16.95 6.56 13.73
N MET A 42 16.53 5.47 13.09
CA MET A 42 15.76 4.41 13.75
C MET A 42 16.42 3.01 13.69
N GLY A 43 17.47 2.85 12.89
CA GLY A 43 18.11 1.56 12.62
C GLY A 43 17.29 0.70 11.64
N MET A 44 18.00 -0.09 10.82
CA MET A 44 17.35 -0.79 9.70
C MET A 44 16.34 -1.85 10.15
N ASP A 45 16.61 -2.61 11.21
CA ASP A 45 15.72 -3.69 11.65
C ASP A 45 14.37 -3.16 12.15
N ARG A 46 14.37 -2.01 12.85
CA ARG A 46 13.14 -1.36 13.29
C ARG A 46 12.35 -0.81 12.11
N LEU A 47 13.04 -0.25 11.11
CA LEU A 47 12.40 0.22 9.89
C LEU A 47 11.75 -0.92 9.12
N ARG A 48 12.43 -2.07 8.96
CA ARG A 48 11.87 -3.27 8.32
C ARG A 48 10.61 -3.74 9.02
N ALA A 49 10.64 -3.80 10.36
CA ALA A 49 9.47 -4.21 11.15
C ALA A 49 8.29 -3.23 10.98
N ALA A 50 8.57 -1.92 11.05
CA ALA A 50 7.56 -0.89 10.83
C ALA A 50 7.02 -0.90 9.39
N PHE A 51 7.89 -1.16 8.41
CA PHE A 51 7.56 -1.23 6.99
C PHE A 51 6.66 -2.42 6.68
N ALA A 52 6.99 -3.60 7.20
CA ALA A 52 6.15 -4.80 7.08
C ALA A 52 4.74 -4.56 7.67
N LEU A 53 4.64 -3.91 8.83
CA LEU A 53 3.35 -3.53 9.41
C LEU A 53 2.61 -2.51 8.54
N ALA A 54 3.31 -1.52 8.01
CA ALA A 54 2.72 -0.49 7.17
C ALA A 54 2.16 -1.07 5.85
N LEU A 55 2.87 -1.99 5.19
CA LEU A 55 2.38 -2.67 4.00
C LEU A 55 1.08 -3.44 4.28
N ARG A 56 1.00 -4.13 5.42
CA ARG A 56 -0.22 -4.86 5.84
C ARG A 56 -1.41 -3.93 6.07
N LEU A 57 -1.18 -2.74 6.63
CA LEU A 57 -2.22 -1.75 6.92
C LEU A 57 -2.53 -0.83 5.72
N ALA A 58 -1.67 -0.79 4.70
CA ALA A 58 -1.80 0.10 3.56
C ALA A 58 -3.14 -0.04 2.81
N PRO A 59 -3.70 -1.25 2.58
CA PRO A 59 -4.98 -1.38 1.88
C PRO A 59 -6.13 -0.78 2.69
N LEU A 60 -6.13 -0.94 4.02
CA LEU A 60 -7.12 -0.32 4.90
C LEU A 60 -7.05 1.21 4.83
N CYS A 61 -5.85 1.79 4.96
CA CYS A 61 -5.65 3.24 4.81
C CYS A 61 -6.05 3.73 3.41
N GLY A 62 -5.72 2.95 2.38
CA GLY A 62 -6.09 3.19 0.99
C GLY A 62 -7.61 3.21 0.80
N ALA A 63 -8.33 2.26 1.38
CA ALA A 63 -9.79 2.18 1.30
C ALA A 63 -10.46 3.44 1.86
N PHE A 64 -10.05 3.90 3.05
CA PHE A 64 -10.61 5.13 3.64
C PHE A 64 -10.23 6.38 2.85
N SER A 65 -8.97 6.47 2.40
CA SER A 65 -8.51 7.61 1.59
C SER A 65 -9.26 7.69 0.27
N TRP A 66 -9.44 6.54 -0.40
CA TRP A 66 -10.18 6.45 -1.65
C TRP A 66 -11.67 6.75 -1.45
N ALA A 67 -12.30 6.21 -0.41
CA ALA A 67 -13.69 6.51 -0.08
C ALA A 67 -13.91 8.01 0.16
N ALA A 68 -12.98 8.68 0.84
CA ALA A 68 -13.01 10.13 1.03
C ALA A 68 -12.90 10.88 -0.31
N THR A 69 -11.99 10.47 -1.19
CA THR A 69 -11.85 11.04 -2.54
C THR A 69 -13.12 10.84 -3.36
N VAL A 70 -13.67 9.63 -3.42
CA VAL A 70 -14.88 9.32 -4.20
C VAL A 70 -16.09 10.11 -3.69
N ARG A 71 -16.23 10.29 -2.37
CA ARG A 71 -17.30 11.13 -1.79
C ARG A 71 -17.26 12.58 -2.28
N SER A 72 -16.07 13.09 -2.63
CA SER A 72 -15.90 14.45 -3.16
C SER A 72 -16.25 14.58 -4.65
N LEU A 73 -16.34 13.47 -5.39
CA LEU A 73 -16.64 13.47 -6.82
C LEU A 73 -18.13 13.77 -7.11
N PRO A 74 -18.45 14.24 -8.34
CA PRO A 74 -19.81 14.31 -8.84
C PRO A 74 -20.54 12.95 -8.72
N HIS A 75 -21.83 12.98 -8.40
CA HIS A 75 -22.62 11.77 -8.14
C HIS A 75 -22.52 10.73 -9.27
N ALA A 76 -22.54 11.18 -10.53
CA ALA A 76 -22.45 10.31 -11.70
C ALA A 76 -21.17 9.47 -11.76
N LEU A 77 -20.05 9.96 -11.21
CA LEU A 77 -18.76 9.27 -11.23
C LEU A 77 -18.56 8.38 -9.99
N ARG A 78 -19.37 8.55 -8.93
CA ARG A 78 -19.12 7.84 -7.67
C ARG A 78 -19.23 6.34 -7.85
N ALA A 79 -20.25 5.87 -8.57
CA ALA A 79 -20.50 4.45 -8.76
C ALA A 79 -19.29 3.75 -9.44
N ASP A 80 -18.72 4.38 -10.46
CA ASP A 80 -17.61 3.82 -11.25
C ASP A 80 -16.34 3.65 -10.42
N TYR A 81 -16.05 4.58 -9.51
CA TYR A 81 -14.83 4.55 -8.70
C TYR A 81 -15.00 3.87 -7.33
N ASN A 82 -16.23 3.62 -6.86
CA ASN A 82 -16.44 3.05 -5.53
C ASN A 82 -16.02 1.57 -5.42
N ILE A 83 -15.90 0.87 -6.56
CA ILE A 83 -15.53 -0.55 -6.62
C ILE A 83 -14.17 -0.86 -6.00
N GLN A 84 -13.28 0.15 -5.92
CA GLN A 84 -11.96 -0.02 -5.32
C GLN A 84 -12.00 -0.12 -3.80
N VAL A 85 -13.02 0.43 -3.13
CA VAL A 85 -13.11 0.40 -1.66
C VAL A 85 -13.27 -1.05 -1.15
N PRO A 86 -14.23 -1.85 -1.65
CA PRO A 86 -14.33 -3.26 -1.28
C PRO A 86 -13.06 -4.08 -1.58
N SER A 87 -12.42 -3.84 -2.72
CA SER A 87 -11.20 -4.55 -3.13
C SER A 87 -10.07 -4.37 -2.11
N LEU A 88 -9.80 -3.10 -1.74
CA LEU A 88 -8.77 -2.76 -0.76
C LEU A 88 -9.07 -3.30 0.65
N LEU A 89 -10.36 -3.36 1.04
CA LEU A 89 -10.75 -3.97 2.31
C LEU A 89 -10.56 -5.49 2.30
N GLN A 90 -10.87 -6.14 1.19
CA GLN A 90 -10.65 -7.58 1.03
C GLN A 90 -9.16 -7.94 1.10
N GLU A 91 -8.31 -7.17 0.44
CA GLU A 91 -6.85 -7.31 0.52
C GLU A 91 -6.33 -7.13 1.94
N PHE A 92 -6.82 -6.11 2.67
CA PHE A 92 -6.48 -5.93 4.08
C PHE A 92 -6.84 -7.17 4.93
N LEU A 93 -8.04 -7.73 4.76
CA LEU A 93 -8.46 -8.92 5.49
C LEU A 93 -7.60 -10.14 5.13
N SER A 94 -7.32 -10.35 3.84
CA SER A 94 -6.42 -11.40 3.38
C SER A 94 -5.01 -11.28 3.99
N ASN A 95 -4.50 -10.06 4.14
CA ASN A 95 -3.20 -9.80 4.78
C ASN A 95 -3.22 -10.06 6.30
N ALA A 96 -4.38 -9.90 6.94
CA ALA A 96 -4.56 -10.17 8.36
C ALA A 96 -4.63 -11.68 8.66
N ASP A 97 -5.15 -12.48 7.74
CA ASP A 97 -5.30 -13.94 7.91
C ASP A 97 -3.99 -14.72 7.70
N ARG A 98 -2.95 -14.09 7.14
CA ARG A 98 -1.62 -14.69 6.91
C ARG A 98 -0.72 -14.73 8.18
N ILE A 99 -1.27 -14.55 9.38
CA ILE A 99 -0.57 -14.52 10.70
C ILE A 99 -0.74 -15.86 11.42
#